data_AF-A0A2G8S9I1-F1
#
_entry.id   AF-A0A2G8S9I1-F1
#
_cell.length_a   1.000
_cell.length_b   1.000
_cell.length_c   1.000
_cell.angle_alpha   90.00
_cell.angle_beta   90.00
_cell.angle_gamma   90.00
#
_symmetry.space_group_name_H-M   'P 1'
#
loop_
_entity.id
_entity.type
_entity.pdbx_description
1 polymer ?
#
loop_
_entity_poly.entity_id
_entity_poly.type
_entity_poly.pdbx_seq_one_letter_code
_entity_poly.pdbx_strand_id
1 'polypeptide(L)'
;MDTCPNEVLDLIFASACTDDRLTGRSLALVSKRIRDISRRYAFQSIALYGPHQISSFAYLLDKAILKDYTIRHLYLADRPRFWVEGRPDQDEKRDRAQWPGEPEDFADSVNTVAPTVETLTLLLFDKYDEQPLSAAISLPRLHELTVHGSSLTHFVWRGANLTRIPSPLPQCLSLRRLHVIFALGRPWTAAVSDLTSRRTSRTSGCRA
;
A
#
# COMPACT_ATOMS: atom_id res chain seq x y z
N MET A 1 17.34 -19.49 21.07
CA MET A 1 15.89 -19.60 20.77
C MET A 1 15.38 -21.03 20.87
N ASP A 2 16.26 -22.02 21.01
CA ASP A 2 15.91 -23.43 20.79
C ASP A 2 15.03 -24.05 21.88
N THR A 3 14.95 -23.42 23.05
CA THR A 3 14.07 -23.80 24.16
C THR A 3 12.79 -22.96 24.24
N CYS A 4 12.65 -21.92 23.41
CA CYS A 4 11.50 -21.02 23.43
C CYS A 4 10.26 -21.74 22.86
N PRO A 5 9.07 -21.67 23.47
CA PRO A 5 7.84 -22.22 22.90
C PRO A 5 7.49 -21.58 21.54
N ASN A 6 6.77 -22.31 20.69
CA ASN A 6 6.43 -21.83 19.34
C ASN A 6 5.53 -20.60 19.40
N GLU A 7 4.62 -20.52 20.36
CA GLU A 7 3.69 -19.41 20.56
C GLU A 7 4.42 -18.10 20.86
N VAL A 8 5.52 -18.19 21.61
CA VAL A 8 6.36 -17.03 21.92
C VAL A 8 7.17 -16.62 20.71
N LEU A 9 7.74 -17.58 19.97
CA LEU A 9 8.43 -17.30 18.70
C LEU A 9 7.49 -16.63 17.69
N ASP A 10 6.23 -17.07 17.64
CA ASP A 10 5.19 -16.50 16.80
C ASP A 10 4.90 -15.03 17.12
N LEU A 11 4.78 -14.69 18.41
CA LEU A 11 4.61 -13.30 18.84
C LEU A 11 5.82 -12.45 18.52
N ILE A 12 7.03 -12.99 18.71
CA ILE A 12 8.29 -12.30 18.38
C ILE A 12 8.34 -12.04 16.88
N PHE A 13 8.11 -13.04 16.04
CA PHE A 13 8.21 -12.90 14.59
C PHE A 13 7.11 -12.01 14.02
N ALA A 14 5.89 -12.10 14.54
CA ALA A 14 4.80 -11.17 14.17
C ALA A 14 5.16 -9.70 14.45
N SER A 15 5.97 -9.45 15.49
CA SER A 15 6.38 -8.11 15.89
C SER A 15 7.67 -7.65 15.23
N ALA A 16 8.59 -8.58 14.91
CA ALA A 16 9.90 -8.27 14.36
C ALA A 16 9.91 -8.20 12.83
N CYS A 17 9.07 -8.98 12.14
CA CYS A 17 8.98 -9.02 10.67
C CYS A 17 8.15 -7.85 10.10
N THR A 18 8.43 -6.63 10.56
CA THR A 18 7.77 -5.41 10.08
C THR A 18 8.64 -4.64 9.08
N ASP A 19 9.88 -5.06 8.87
CA ASP A 19 10.78 -4.51 7.86
C ASP A 19 10.52 -5.17 6.48
N ASP A 20 11.09 -4.60 5.41
CA ASP A 20 10.93 -5.00 4.00
C ASP A 20 11.45 -6.42 3.69
N ARG A 21 10.92 -7.43 4.40
CA ARG A 21 11.27 -8.86 4.38
C ARG A 21 12.69 -9.19 4.86
N LEU A 22 13.46 -8.21 5.32
CA LEU A 22 14.85 -8.41 5.74
C LEU A 22 14.94 -9.28 6.99
N THR A 23 14.17 -8.97 8.02
CA THR A 23 14.14 -9.75 9.26
C THR A 23 13.61 -11.15 9.01
N GLY A 24 12.55 -11.30 8.21
CA GLY A 24 12.01 -12.62 7.84
C GLY A 24 13.04 -13.51 7.14
N ARG A 25 13.83 -12.95 6.22
CA ARG A 25 14.94 -13.65 5.55
C ARG A 25 16.06 -14.01 6.51
N SER A 26 16.48 -13.08 7.37
CA SER A 26 17.52 -13.33 8.38
C SER A 26 17.11 -14.47 9.32
N LEU A 27 15.86 -14.50 9.77
CA LEU A 27 15.34 -15.56 10.62
C LEU A 27 15.35 -16.92 9.91
N ALA A 28 15.01 -16.98 8.62
CA ALA A 28 15.00 -18.22 7.85
C ALA A 28 16.39 -18.87 7.70
N LEU A 29 17.47 -18.13 7.96
CA LEU A 29 18.84 -18.63 7.91
C LEU A 29 19.33 -19.19 9.25
N VAL A 30 18.63 -18.93 10.37
CA VAL A 30 19.11 -19.32 11.71
C VAL A 30 19.01 -20.84 11.94
N SER A 31 17.85 -21.45 11.70
CA SER A 31 17.63 -22.88 11.87
C SER A 31 16.42 -23.38 11.08
N LYS A 32 16.29 -24.70 10.90
CA LYS A 32 15.11 -25.30 10.23
C LYS A 32 13.81 -24.93 10.97
N ARG A 33 13.80 -25.07 12.30
CA ARG A 33 12.64 -24.73 13.14
C ARG A 33 12.27 -23.25 13.00
N ILE A 34 13.24 -22.35 13.09
CA ILE A 34 12.97 -20.90 12.98
C ILE A 34 12.48 -20.57 11.57
N ARG A 35 13.05 -21.17 10.52
CA ARG A 35 12.59 -21.01 9.14
C ARG A 35 11.13 -21.41 8.97
N ASP A 36 10.73 -22.56 9.51
CA ASP A 36 9.37 -23.06 9.34
C ASP A 36 8.35 -22.15 10.04
N ILE A 37 8.68 -21.67 11.25
CA ILE A 37 7.83 -20.78 12.03
C ILE A 37 7.81 -19.35 11.42
N SER A 38 8.97 -18.82 11.01
CA SER A 38 9.10 -17.47 10.49
C SER A 38 8.51 -17.30 9.09
N ARG A 39 8.35 -18.40 8.33
CA ARG A 39 7.88 -18.39 6.94
C ARG A 39 6.60 -17.57 6.77
N ARG A 40 5.61 -17.75 7.65
CA ARG A 40 4.31 -17.06 7.58
C ARG A 40 4.39 -15.54 7.79
N TYR A 41 5.47 -15.07 8.41
CA TYR A 41 5.73 -13.65 8.67
C TYR A 41 6.62 -13.00 7.61
N ALA A 42 7.21 -13.79 6.70
CA ALA A 42 8.17 -13.29 5.70
C ALA A 42 7.58 -12.28 4.70
N PHE A 43 6.26 -12.27 4.54
CA PHE A 43 5.52 -11.37 3.65
C PHE A 43 4.56 -10.45 4.41
N GLN A 44 4.69 -10.36 5.74
CA GLN A 44 3.84 -9.48 6.54
C GLN A 44 4.01 -8.01 6.17
N SER A 45 5.25 -7.61 5.87
CA SER A 45 5.61 -6.27 5.43
C SER A 45 6.30 -6.33 4.06
N ILE A 46 5.81 -5.51 3.13
CA ILE A 46 6.26 -5.50 1.74
C ILE A 46 6.43 -4.05 1.30
N ALA A 47 7.64 -3.67 0.91
CA ALA A 47 7.88 -2.48 0.11
C ALA A 47 8.18 -2.84 -1.34
N LEU A 48 7.47 -2.18 -2.24
CA LEU A 48 7.68 -2.26 -3.68
C LEU A 48 8.09 -0.89 -4.21
N TYR A 49 9.14 -0.91 -5.02
CA TYR A 49 9.71 0.27 -5.65
C TYR A 49 9.78 0.10 -7.15
N GLY A 50 9.21 1.05 -7.89
CA GLY A 50 9.18 1.04 -9.34
C GLY A 50 8.12 0.11 -9.93
N PRO A 51 7.79 0.31 -11.22
CA PRO A 51 6.74 -0.44 -11.91
C PRO A 51 7.04 -1.94 -11.96
N HIS A 52 8.30 -2.33 -12.19
CA HIS A 52 8.67 -3.75 -12.29
C HIS A 52 8.35 -4.56 -11.03
N GLN A 53 8.58 -4.01 -9.83
CA GLN A 53 8.27 -4.70 -8.59
C GLN A 53 6.77 -4.80 -8.36
N ILE A 54 6.03 -3.74 -8.71
CA ILE A 54 4.58 -3.68 -8.61
C ILE A 54 3.95 -4.73 -9.54
N SER A 55 4.33 -4.78 -10.83
CA SER A 55 3.82 -5.77 -11.77
C SER A 55 4.20 -7.21 -11.40
N SER A 56 5.44 -7.43 -10.92
CA SER A 56 5.85 -8.75 -10.44
C SER A 56 5.03 -9.19 -9.23
N PHE A 57 4.71 -8.26 -8.34
CA PHE A 57 3.87 -8.55 -7.18
C PHE A 57 2.43 -8.85 -7.58
N ALA A 58 1.86 -8.08 -8.52
CA ALA A 58 0.56 -8.36 -9.11
C ALA A 58 0.50 -9.79 -9.66
N TYR A 59 1.50 -10.17 -10.46
CA TYR A 59 1.63 -11.53 -10.98
C TYR A 59 1.68 -12.60 -9.87
N LEU A 60 2.41 -12.36 -8.78
CA LEU A 60 2.48 -13.29 -7.64
C LEU A 60 1.14 -13.44 -6.90
N LEU A 61 0.38 -12.36 -6.77
CA LEU A 61 -0.98 -12.39 -6.22
C LEU A 61 -1.90 -13.21 -7.12
N ASP A 62 -1.84 -12.95 -8.42
CA ASP A 62 -2.70 -13.55 -9.44
C ASP A 62 -2.45 -15.06 -9.58
N LYS A 63 -1.19 -15.48 -9.48
CA LYS A 63 -0.78 -16.89 -9.41
C LYS A 63 -1.08 -17.58 -8.08
N ALA A 64 -1.78 -16.92 -7.17
CA ALA A 64 -2.14 -17.45 -5.86
C ALA A 64 -0.95 -17.80 -4.95
N ILE A 65 0.28 -17.40 -5.31
CA ILE A 65 1.50 -17.75 -4.55
C ILE A 65 1.48 -17.10 -3.17
N LEU A 66 0.81 -15.96 -3.05
CA LEU A 66 0.70 -15.19 -1.82
C LEU A 66 -0.61 -15.41 -1.04
N LYS A 67 -1.51 -16.32 -1.47
CA LYS A 67 -2.82 -16.50 -0.81
C LYS A 67 -2.74 -16.94 0.65
N ASP A 68 -1.71 -17.70 0.99
CA ASP A 68 -1.52 -18.20 2.36
C ASP A 68 -0.83 -17.17 3.28
N TYR A 69 -0.39 -16.03 2.73
CA TYR A 69 0.31 -15.00 3.48
C TYR A 69 -0.61 -13.84 3.84
N THR A 70 -0.46 -13.33 5.05
CA THR A 70 -1.19 -12.16 5.52
C THR A 70 -0.31 -10.92 5.37
N ILE A 71 -0.64 -10.06 4.42
CA ILE A 71 0.08 -8.82 4.15
C ILE A 71 -0.55 -7.70 4.97
N ARG A 72 0.16 -7.23 6.00
CA ARG A 72 -0.34 -6.19 6.92
C ARG A 72 0.21 -4.81 6.60
N HIS A 73 1.46 -4.74 6.14
CA HIS A 73 2.13 -3.49 5.86
C HIS A 73 2.52 -3.48 4.38
N LEU A 74 1.92 -2.57 3.62
CA LEU A 74 2.18 -2.43 2.20
C LEU A 74 2.69 -1.02 1.92
N TYR A 75 3.89 -0.95 1.36
CA TYR A 75 4.51 0.27 0.87
C TYR A 75 4.68 0.16 -0.64
N LEU A 76 4.14 1.12 -1.38
CA LEU A 76 4.25 1.20 -2.83
C LEU A 76 4.80 2.56 -3.22
N ALA A 77 5.86 2.56 -4.02
CA ALA A 77 6.35 3.73 -4.70
C ALA A 77 6.55 3.40 -6.19
N ASP A 78 6.04 4.25 -7.08
CA ASP A 78 6.26 4.12 -8.53
C ASP A 78 7.67 4.51 -8.98
N ARG A 79 8.41 5.21 -8.11
CA ARG A 79 9.81 5.57 -8.31
C ARG A 79 10.73 4.46 -7.80
N PRO A 80 11.88 4.24 -8.46
CA PRO A 80 12.90 3.34 -7.95
C PRO A 80 13.38 3.75 -6.55
N ARG A 81 13.80 2.76 -5.75
CA ARG A 81 14.20 2.93 -4.35
C ARG A 81 15.23 4.04 -4.13
N PHE A 82 16.21 4.18 -5.04
CA PHE A 82 17.28 5.17 -4.91
C PHE A 82 16.78 6.62 -5.04
N TRP A 83 15.73 6.87 -5.83
CA TRP A 83 15.08 8.19 -5.91
C TRP A 83 14.36 8.54 -4.61
N VAL A 84 13.71 7.54 -3.99
CA VAL A 84 12.88 7.75 -2.80
C VAL A 84 13.74 7.85 -1.53
N GLU A 85 14.79 7.03 -1.42
CA GLU A 85 15.72 7.03 -0.29
C GLU A 85 16.84 8.08 -0.41
N GLY A 86 16.87 8.85 -1.51
CA GLY A 86 17.86 9.91 -1.71
C GLY A 86 19.30 9.39 -1.74
N ARG A 87 19.53 8.19 -2.27
CA ARG A 87 20.87 7.65 -2.50
C ARG A 87 21.33 8.03 -3.91
N PRO A 88 22.26 8.99 -4.06
CA PRO A 88 22.77 9.37 -5.36
C PRO A 88 23.82 8.34 -5.78
N ASP A 89 23.43 7.29 -6.50
CA ASP A 89 24.39 6.41 -7.18
C ASP A 89 24.01 6.18 -8.65
N GLN A 90 25.04 5.98 -9.47
CA GLN A 90 25.26 6.54 -10.81
C GLN A 90 24.44 5.99 -12.00
N ASP A 91 23.21 5.48 -11.80
CA ASP A 91 22.45 4.80 -12.88
C ASP A 91 21.19 5.53 -13.36
N GLU A 92 21.13 6.86 -13.24
CA GLU A 92 20.01 7.70 -13.75
C GLU A 92 19.68 7.48 -15.25
N LYS A 93 20.66 7.02 -16.05
CA LYS A 93 20.53 6.90 -17.51
C LYS A 93 19.91 5.58 -17.98
N ARG A 94 19.98 4.50 -17.21
CA ARG A 94 19.49 3.18 -17.66
C ARG A 94 17.98 3.02 -17.53
N ASP A 95 17.40 3.61 -16.48
CA ASP A 95 15.99 3.37 -16.13
C ASP A 95 14.98 4.29 -16.82
N ARG A 96 15.40 5.43 -17.40
CA ARG A 96 14.50 6.30 -18.17
C ARG A 96 14.07 5.68 -19.50
N ALA A 97 14.88 4.79 -20.08
CA ALA A 97 14.71 4.26 -21.43
C ALA A 97 13.89 2.96 -21.50
N GLN A 98 13.67 2.29 -20.37
CA GLN A 98 13.01 1.00 -20.31
C GLN A 98 11.87 1.06 -19.29
N TRP A 99 10.85 1.86 -19.60
CA TRP A 99 9.61 1.91 -18.83
C TRP A 99 8.53 1.13 -19.59
N PRO A 100 8.44 -0.20 -19.45
CA PRO A 100 7.39 -0.95 -20.11
C PRO A 100 6.09 -0.80 -19.33
N GLY A 101 5.05 -0.37 -20.04
CA GLY A 101 3.64 -0.65 -19.72
C GLY A 101 3.04 0.13 -18.54
N GLU A 102 1.87 0.71 -18.80
CA GLU A 102 0.92 1.14 -17.80
C GLU A 102 0.59 -0.02 -16.85
N PRO A 103 0.58 0.16 -15.52
CA PRO A 103 0.17 -0.90 -14.60
C PRO A 103 -1.35 -0.92 -14.51
N GLU A 104 -1.98 -1.55 -15.50
CA GLU A 104 -3.42 -1.91 -15.44
C GLU A 104 -3.72 -2.81 -14.22
N ASP A 105 -2.71 -3.47 -13.64
CA ASP A 105 -2.87 -4.42 -12.53
C ASP A 105 -2.83 -3.80 -11.11
N PHE A 106 -2.75 -2.47 -10.98
CA PHE A 106 -2.54 -1.81 -9.69
C PHE A 106 -3.74 -1.97 -8.74
N ALA A 107 -4.94 -1.61 -9.22
CA ALA A 107 -6.14 -1.59 -8.40
C ALA A 107 -6.50 -3.01 -7.93
N ASP A 108 -6.30 -4.00 -8.80
CA ASP A 108 -6.55 -5.42 -8.52
C ASP A 108 -5.59 -5.97 -7.48
N SER A 109 -4.31 -5.58 -7.55
CA SER A 109 -3.30 -5.96 -6.54
C SER A 109 -3.67 -5.43 -5.16
N VAL A 110 -4.04 -4.15 -5.07
CA VAL A 110 -4.45 -3.53 -3.80
C VAL A 110 -5.75 -4.16 -3.29
N ASN A 111 -6.73 -4.41 -4.15
CA ASN A 111 -8.00 -5.02 -3.77
C ASN A 111 -7.83 -6.45 -3.24
N THR A 112 -6.91 -7.22 -3.82
CA THR A 112 -6.61 -8.60 -3.38
C THR A 112 -6.08 -8.64 -1.95
N VAL A 113 -5.24 -7.67 -1.57
CA VAL A 113 -4.63 -7.60 -0.24
C VAL A 113 -5.42 -6.76 0.77
N ALA A 114 -6.38 -5.97 0.28
CA ALA A 114 -7.15 -5.01 1.06
C ALA A 114 -7.77 -5.56 2.36
N PRO A 115 -8.30 -6.81 2.43
CA PRO A 115 -8.87 -7.34 3.67
C PRO A 115 -7.86 -7.51 4.81
N THR A 116 -6.57 -7.63 4.48
CA THR A 116 -5.49 -7.94 5.44
C THR A 116 -4.60 -6.76 5.79
N VAL A 117 -4.62 -5.71 4.97
CA VAL A 117 -3.74 -4.54 5.13
C VAL A 117 -4.18 -3.68 6.31
N GLU A 118 -3.22 -3.40 7.20
CA GLU A 118 -3.36 -2.55 8.39
C GLU A 118 -2.68 -1.19 8.19
N THR A 119 -1.56 -1.16 7.46
CA THR A 119 -0.87 0.08 7.07
C THR A 119 -0.59 0.09 5.57
N LEU A 120 -0.92 1.21 4.92
CA LEU A 120 -0.77 1.39 3.48
C LEU A 120 -0.04 2.70 3.20
N THR A 121 1.06 2.64 2.46
CA THR A 121 1.76 3.82 1.93
C THR A 121 1.78 3.77 0.41
N LEU A 122 1.24 4.82 -0.22
CA LEU A 122 1.17 4.98 -1.67
C LEU A 122 1.85 6.28 -2.09
N LEU A 123 3.06 6.16 -2.62
CA LEU A 123 3.81 7.27 -3.20
C LEU A 123 3.81 7.14 -4.71
N LEU A 124 2.71 7.57 -5.32
CA LEU A 124 2.47 7.49 -6.76
C LEU A 124 2.52 8.91 -7.34
N PHE A 125 3.49 9.19 -8.21
CA PHE A 125 3.79 10.54 -8.70
C PHE A 125 3.32 10.75 -10.13
N ASP A 126 2.40 11.70 -10.34
CA ASP A 126 1.94 12.37 -11.59
C ASP A 126 1.68 11.54 -12.88
N LYS A 127 2.00 10.24 -12.92
CA LYS A 127 1.83 9.37 -14.09
C LYS A 127 0.59 8.49 -14.05
N TYR A 128 -0.11 8.46 -12.93
CA TYR A 128 -1.34 7.69 -12.80
C TYR A 128 -2.51 8.64 -13.00
N ASP A 129 -2.99 8.71 -14.24
CA ASP A 129 -4.33 9.26 -14.52
C ASP A 129 -5.41 8.36 -13.90
N GLU A 130 -5.08 7.10 -13.64
CA GLU A 130 -5.93 6.15 -12.94
C GLU A 130 -5.98 6.39 -11.43
N GLN A 131 -7.16 6.19 -10.85
CA GLN A 131 -7.41 6.39 -9.42
C GLN A 131 -6.95 5.14 -8.64
N PRO A 132 -5.77 5.14 -8.01
CA PRO A 132 -5.26 3.95 -7.31
C PRO A 132 -6.17 3.55 -6.13
N LEU A 133 -6.84 4.55 -5.56
CA LEU A 133 -7.73 4.42 -4.42
C LEU A 133 -9.13 4.78 -4.88
N SER A 134 -9.84 3.83 -5.48
CA SER A 134 -11.25 4.00 -5.84
C SER A 134 -12.16 3.69 -4.65
N ALA A 135 -13.37 4.26 -4.66
CA ALA A 135 -14.40 3.95 -3.67
C ALA A 135 -14.85 2.47 -3.67
N ALA A 136 -14.46 1.68 -4.67
CA ALA A 136 -14.74 0.25 -4.75
C ALA A 136 -13.84 -0.57 -3.81
N ILE A 137 -12.67 -0.05 -3.42
CA ILE A 137 -11.75 -0.76 -2.54
C ILE A 137 -12.22 -0.61 -1.09
N SER A 138 -12.42 -1.74 -0.41
CA SER A 138 -12.76 -1.80 1.01
C SER A 138 -11.52 -2.20 1.81
N LEU A 139 -11.07 -1.31 2.70
CA LEU A 139 -9.88 -1.48 3.53
C LEU A 139 -10.31 -1.55 5.00
N PRO A 140 -10.96 -2.66 5.44
CA PRO A 140 -11.65 -2.73 6.72
C PRO A 140 -10.71 -2.70 7.93
N ARG A 141 -9.47 -3.18 7.75
CA ARG A 141 -8.44 -3.24 8.80
C ARG A 141 -7.43 -2.10 8.77
N LEU A 142 -7.54 -1.21 7.78
CA LEU A 142 -6.57 -0.15 7.61
C LEU A 142 -6.69 0.88 8.73
N HIS A 143 -5.61 1.03 9.48
CA HIS A 143 -5.49 1.99 10.59
C HIS A 143 -4.61 3.18 10.22
N GLU A 144 -3.70 3.02 9.26
CA GLU A 144 -2.78 4.06 8.81
C GLU A 144 -2.65 4.10 7.30
N LEU A 145 -2.88 5.28 6.73
CA LEU A 145 -2.79 5.55 5.30
C LEU A 145 -1.82 6.70 5.06
N THR A 146 -0.82 6.49 4.22
CA THR A 146 0.06 7.53 3.69
C THR A 146 -0.14 7.61 2.18
N VAL A 147 -0.43 8.80 1.67
CA VAL A 147 -0.68 9.01 0.23
C VAL A 147 0.00 10.27 -0.24
N HIS A 148 0.45 10.28 -1.50
CA HIS A 148 0.82 11.52 -2.17
C HIS A 148 -0.42 12.35 -2.48
N GLY A 149 -0.34 13.68 -2.38
CA GLY A 149 -1.49 14.58 -2.56
C GLY A 149 -2.08 14.52 -3.98
N SER A 150 -1.27 14.18 -4.99
CA SER A 150 -1.77 13.91 -6.34
C SER A 150 -2.76 12.75 -6.37
N SER A 151 -2.59 11.71 -5.54
CA SER A 151 -3.47 10.54 -5.49
C SER A 151 -4.87 10.84 -4.92
N LEU A 152 -5.07 12.00 -4.30
CA LEU A 152 -6.35 12.44 -3.73
C LEU A 152 -7.20 13.26 -4.72
N THR A 153 -6.68 13.55 -5.89
CA THR A 153 -7.31 14.44 -6.87
C THR A 153 -7.11 13.90 -8.28
N HIS A 154 -8.07 14.10 -9.16
CA HIS A 154 -7.89 13.85 -10.58
C HIS A 154 -8.18 15.12 -11.39
N PHE A 155 -7.65 15.16 -12.60
CA PHE A 155 -7.91 16.26 -13.51
C PHE A 155 -9.08 15.90 -14.42
N VAL A 156 -10.03 16.82 -14.55
CA VAL A 156 -11.16 16.72 -15.46
C VAL A 156 -11.11 17.89 -16.42
N TRP A 157 -11.10 17.56 -17.71
CA TRP A 157 -11.30 18.52 -18.79
C TRP A 157 -12.77 18.92 -18.86
N ARG A 158 -13.05 20.21 -18.70
CA ARG A 158 -14.39 20.78 -18.88
C ARG A 158 -14.32 21.88 -19.93
N GLY A 159 -14.50 21.49 -21.20
CA GLY A 159 -14.22 22.35 -22.35
C GLY A 159 -12.72 22.59 -22.49
N ALA A 160 -12.29 23.86 -22.63
CA ALA A 160 -10.87 24.23 -22.73
C ALA A 160 -10.14 24.37 -21.37
N ASN A 161 -10.84 24.13 -20.25
CA ASN A 161 -10.29 24.33 -18.90
C ASN A 161 -9.99 22.99 -18.22
N LEU A 162 -8.79 22.88 -17.65
CA LEU A 162 -8.38 21.78 -16.78
C LEU A 162 -8.79 22.09 -15.33
N THR A 163 -9.67 21.28 -14.76
CA THR A 163 -10.13 21.46 -13.37
C THR A 163 -9.69 20.27 -12.51
N ARG A 164 -9.24 20.56 -11.28
CA ARG A 164 -8.80 19.55 -10.32
C ARG A 164 -9.94 19.21 -9.36
N ILE A 165 -10.37 17.95 -9.37
CA ILE A 165 -11.54 17.47 -8.61
C ILE A 165 -11.08 16.41 -7.59
N PRO A 166 -11.69 16.32 -6.40
CA PRO A 166 -11.44 15.25 -5.43
C PRO A 166 -11.68 13.85 -6.05
N SER A 167 -10.81 12.89 -5.75
CA SER A 167 -11.02 11.48 -6.14
C SER A 167 -11.91 10.76 -5.12
N PRO A 168 -12.79 9.82 -5.56
CA PRO A 168 -13.63 9.04 -4.67
C PRO A 168 -12.79 8.03 -3.90
N LEU A 169 -12.68 8.22 -2.58
CA LEU A 169 -11.76 7.44 -1.74
C LEU A 169 -12.37 6.12 -1.21
N PRO A 170 -11.51 5.13 -0.90
CA PRO A 170 -11.90 3.83 -0.37
C PRO A 170 -12.61 3.93 0.97
N GLN A 171 -13.41 2.91 1.28
CA GLN A 171 -14.02 2.78 2.60
C GLN A 171 -12.99 2.28 3.61
N CYS A 172 -12.46 3.18 4.42
CA CYS A 172 -11.49 2.88 5.48
C CYS A 172 -12.13 3.02 6.86
N LEU A 173 -12.96 2.04 7.24
CA LEU A 173 -13.80 2.10 8.45
C LEU A 173 -12.98 2.17 9.76
N SER A 174 -11.72 1.73 9.72
CA SER A 174 -10.84 1.64 10.89
C SER A 174 -9.70 2.66 10.90
N LEU A 175 -9.70 3.62 9.96
CA LEU A 175 -8.60 4.55 9.78
C LEU A 175 -8.42 5.45 11.01
N ARG A 176 -7.19 5.54 11.52
CA ARG A 176 -6.81 6.37 12.67
C ARG A 176 -5.82 7.44 12.30
N ARG A 177 -4.95 7.16 11.33
CA ARG A 177 -3.88 8.05 10.88
C ARG A 177 -3.94 8.22 9.36
N LEU A 178 -3.92 9.46 8.91
CA LEU A 178 -3.81 9.83 7.50
C LEU A 178 -2.64 10.80 7.34
N HIS A 179 -1.69 10.41 6.51
CA HIS A 179 -0.54 11.22 6.14
C HIS A 179 -0.67 11.58 4.66
N VAL A 180 -0.70 12.88 4.36
CA VAL A 180 -0.73 13.38 2.98
C VAL A 180 0.61 14.03 2.70
N ILE A 181 1.37 13.44 1.78
CA ILE A 181 2.69 13.93 1.36
C ILE A 181 2.49 14.81 0.14
N PHE A 182 2.99 16.04 0.22
CA PHE A 182 3.02 17.00 -0.89
C PHE A 182 1.62 17.31 -1.47
N ALA A 183 0.93 18.28 -0.85
CA ALA A 183 -0.40 18.72 -1.25
C ALA A 183 -0.35 20.11 -1.90
N LEU A 184 -0.38 20.17 -3.23
CA LEU A 184 -0.53 21.44 -3.95
C LEU A 184 -2.02 21.77 -4.17
N GLY A 185 -2.51 22.81 -3.49
CA GLY A 185 -3.86 23.37 -3.69
C GLY A 185 -4.92 22.91 -2.68
N ARG A 186 -6.14 23.44 -2.80
CA ARG A 186 -7.27 23.20 -1.88
C ARG A 186 -8.21 21.99 -2.14
N PRO A 187 -8.22 21.28 -3.29
CA PRO A 187 -9.27 20.29 -3.55
C PRO A 187 -9.18 19.00 -2.72
N TRP A 188 -8.05 18.67 -2.10
CA TRP A 188 -7.89 17.42 -1.34
C TRP A 188 -8.63 17.41 0.00
N THR A 189 -8.95 18.56 0.61
CA THR A 189 -9.64 18.62 1.91
C THR A 189 -11.04 18.03 1.86
N ALA A 190 -11.72 18.13 0.71
CA ALA A 190 -13.01 17.49 0.46
C ALA A 190 -12.87 15.96 0.39
N ALA A 191 -11.83 15.44 -0.30
CA ALA A 191 -11.53 14.01 -0.34
C ALA A 191 -11.28 13.47 1.09
N VAL A 192 -10.49 14.18 1.89
CA VAL A 192 -10.23 13.78 3.28
C VAL A 192 -11.50 13.78 4.14
N SER A 193 -12.42 14.71 3.88
CA SER A 193 -13.70 14.73 4.57
C SER A 193 -14.54 13.47 4.26
N ASP A 194 -14.48 12.95 3.02
CA ASP A 194 -15.17 11.71 2.63
C ASP A 194 -14.62 10.44 3.31
N LEU A 195 -13.32 10.41 3.67
CA LEU A 195 -12.74 9.32 4.45
C LEU A 195 -13.34 9.20 5.85
N THR A 196 -13.78 10.32 6.43
CA THR A 196 -14.27 10.40 7.82
C THR A 196 -15.79 10.49 7.92
N SER A 197 -16.45 11.13 6.94
CA SER A 197 -17.89 11.44 6.97
C SER A 197 -18.78 10.20 6.79
N ARG A 198 -18.31 9.15 6.10
CA ARG A 198 -19.04 7.86 6.00
C ARG A 198 -19.15 7.10 7.33
N ARG A 199 -18.46 7.57 8.38
CA ARG A 199 -18.65 7.09 9.76
C ARG A 199 -19.95 7.63 10.38
N THR A 200 -20.46 8.75 9.89
CA THR A 200 -21.63 9.44 10.46
C THR A 200 -22.96 9.12 9.78
N SER A 201 -22.98 8.57 8.56
CA SER A 201 -24.22 8.33 7.81
C SER A 201 -24.96 7.03 8.16
N ARG A 202 -24.56 6.30 9.20
CA ARG A 202 -25.16 5.01 9.59
C ARG A 202 -25.73 4.99 11.01
N THR A 203 -26.35 6.09 11.47
CA THR A 203 -27.14 6.15 12.71
C THR A 203 -28.44 6.96 12.64
N SER A 204 -28.94 7.34 11.46
CA SER A 204 -30.27 7.98 11.35
C SER A 204 -31.26 7.05 10.63
N GLY A 205 -31.88 6.15 11.38
CA GLY A 205 -32.85 5.21 10.80
C GLY A 205 -33.62 4.33 11.78
N CYS A 206 -33.92 4.80 12.99
CA CYS A 206 -35.00 4.25 13.82
C CYS A 206 -35.70 5.43 14.50
N ARG A 207 -36.79 5.93 13.89
CA ARG A 207 -37.82 6.69 14.63
C ARG A 207 -38.90 5.69 15.03
N ALA A 208 -39.26 5.77 16.31
CA ALA A 208 -40.38 5.11 16.95
C ALA A 208 -41.72 5.46 16.29
#